data_AF-A0A9D8GWD3-F1
#
_entry.id   AF-A0A9D8GWD3-F1
#
_cell.length_a   1.000
_cell.length_b   1.000
_cell.length_c   1.000
_cell.angle_alpha   90.00
_cell.angle_beta   90.00
_cell.angle_gamma   90.00
#
_symmetry.space_group_name_H-M   'P 1'
#
loop_
_entity.id
_entity.type
_entity.pdbx_description
1 polymer ?
#
loop_
_entity_poly.entity_id
_entity_poly.type
_entity_poly.pdbx_seq_one_letter_code
_entity_poly.pdbx_strand_id
1 'polypeptide(L)' 'ECSSNNRMHRFAEIVNDGGLSAPIRTPRGRDILAACGQLKSASARGRREKVSL' A
#
# COMPACT_ATOMS: atom_id res chain seq x y z
N GLU A 1 5.80 4.87 -7.25
CA GLU A 1 5.75 3.88 -8.35
C GLU A 1 5.85 2.47 -7.78
N CYS A 2 5.35 1.44 -8.46
CA CYS A 2 5.41 0.05 -7.97
C CYS A 2 6.80 -0.54 -8.21
N SER A 3 7.34 -1.26 -7.23
CA SER A 3 8.60 -2.00 -7.41
C SER A 3 8.52 -2.99 -8.57
N SER A 4 9.66 -3.30 -9.20
CA SER A 4 9.71 -4.33 -10.23
C SER A 4 9.35 -5.71 -9.68
N ASN A 5 8.79 -6.57 -10.53
CA ASN A 5 8.41 -7.94 -10.16
C ASN A 5 9.59 -8.70 -9.53
N ASN A 6 10.79 -8.63 -10.12
CA ASN A 6 11.97 -9.32 -9.59
C ASN A 6 12.32 -8.89 -8.16
N ARG A 7 12.20 -7.59 -7.83
CA ARG A 7 12.43 -7.11 -6.45
C ARG A 7 11.37 -7.63 -5.49
N MET A 8 10.10 -7.61 -5.91
CA MET A 8 9.00 -8.09 -5.05
C MET A 8 9.15 -9.58 -4.73
N HIS A 9 9.48 -10.41 -5.72
CA HIS A 9 9.71 -11.84 -5.52
C HIS A 9 10.92 -12.12 -4.64
N ARG A 10 12.06 -11.44 -4.88
CA ARG A 10 13.25 -11.58 -4.02
C ARG A 10 12.96 -11.24 -2.56
N PHE A 11 12.19 -10.19 -2.31
CA PHE A 11 11.83 -9.83 -0.94
C PHE A 11 10.88 -10.87 -0.32
N ALA A 12 9.89 -11.36 -1.07
CA ALA A 12 8.99 -12.40 -0.59
C ALA A 12 9.75 -13.68 -0.23
N GLU A 13 10.73 -14.11 -1.03
CA GLU A 13 11.61 -15.25 -0.73
C GLU A 13 12.28 -15.09 0.64
N ILE A 14 12.95 -13.96 0.88
CA ILE A 14 13.64 -13.68 2.16
C ILE A 14 12.70 -13.82 3.36
N VAL A 15 11.46 -13.33 3.24
CA VAL A 15 10.48 -13.39 4.34
C VAL A 15 9.95 -14.81 4.53
N ASN A 16 9.70 -15.55 3.45
CA ASN A 16 9.30 -16.97 3.52
C ASN A 16 10.41 -17.85 4.12
N ASP A 17 11.68 -17.62 3.76
CA ASP A 17 12.84 -18.31 4.33
C ASP A 17 12.97 -18.04 5.84
N GLY A 18 12.51 -16.88 6.31
CA GLY A 18 12.37 -16.55 7.73
C GLY A 18 11.19 -17.24 8.44
N GLY A 19 10.44 -18.12 7.76
CA GLY A 19 9.29 -18.84 8.30
C GLY A 19 7.98 -18.05 8.30
N LEU A 20 7.93 -16.89 7.64
CA LEU A 20 6.75 -16.04 7.56
C LEU A 20 6.10 -16.13 6.18
N SER A 21 4.82 -16.54 6.13
CA SER A 21 4.07 -16.60 4.86
C SER A 21 3.95 -15.20 4.23
N ALA A 22 4.59 -15.00 3.08
CA ALA A 22 4.62 -13.70 2.39
C ALA A 22 4.06 -13.79 0.96
N PRO A 23 2.72 -13.91 0.78
CA PRO A 23 2.10 -13.87 -0.54
C PRO A 23 2.06 -12.45 -1.12
N ILE A 24 2.44 -12.30 -2.38
CA ILE A 24 2.33 -11.03 -3.12
C ILE A 24 0.87 -10.84 -3.57
N ARG A 25 0.24 -9.74 -3.15
CA ARG A 25 -1.14 -9.41 -3.56
C ARG A 25 -1.15 -8.65 -4.88
N THR A 26 -1.98 -9.13 -5.81
CA THR A 26 -2.21 -8.41 -7.08
C THR A 26 -3.13 -7.22 -6.84
N PRO A 27 -2.77 -6.00 -7.29
CA PRO A 27 -3.62 -4.83 -7.18
C PRO A 27 -4.92 -5.02 -7.95
N ARG A 28 -6.06 -4.71 -7.33
CA ARG A 28 -7.39 -4.75 -7.95
C ARG A 28 -7.90 -3.31 -8.13
N GLY A 29 -8.58 -3.01 -9.23
CA GLY A 29 -9.23 -1.72 -9.47
C GLY A 29 -8.29 -0.54 -9.71
N ARG A 30 -7.07 -0.75 -10.23
CA ARG A 30 -6.12 0.35 -10.56
C ARG A 30 -6.66 1.28 -11.65
N ASP A 31 -7.33 0.69 -12.62
CA ASP A 31 -7.98 1.31 -13.77
C ASP A 31 -9.11 2.26 -13.37
N ILE A 32 -9.78 1.98 -12.24
CA ILE A 32 -10.87 2.80 -11.70
C ILE A 32 -10.50 3.55 -10.40
N LEU A 33 -9.19 3.73 -10.13
CA LEU A 33 -8.67 4.42 -8.95
C LEU A 33 -9.18 3.88 -7.60
N ALA A 34 -9.44 2.58 -7.53
CA ALA A 34 -9.99 1.89 -6.36
C ALA A 34 -9.01 0.92 -5.69
N ALA A 35 -7.75 0.85 -6.14
CA ALA A 35 -6.75 0.03 -5.46
C ALA A 35 -6.42 0.60 -4.07
N CYS A 36 -5.77 -0.22 -3.24
CA CYS A 36 -5.31 0.20 -1.91
C CYS A 36 -4.49 1.50 -2.01
N GLY A 37 -4.85 2.50 -1.20
CA GLY A 37 -4.19 3.81 -1.18
C GLY A 37 -4.65 4.81 -2.26
N GLN A 38 -5.51 4.42 -3.20
CA GLN A 38 -6.05 5.33 -4.23
C GLN A 38 -7.37 6.00 -3.81
N LEU A 39 -8.09 5.41 -2.83
CA LEU A 39 -9.37 5.94 -2.37
C LEU A 39 -9.19 7.33 -1.75
N LYS A 40 -9.77 8.33 -2.40
CA LYS A 40 -9.85 9.70 -1.89
C LYS A 40 -11.30 10.03 -1.58
N SER A 41 -11.58 10.44 -0.35
CA SER A 41 -12.90 10.94 0.01
C SER A 41 -13.11 12.35 -0.54
N ALA A 42 -14.35 12.69 -0.88
CA ALA A 42 -14.74 14.06 -1.25
C ALA A 42 -14.68 15.04 -0.07
N SER A 43 -14.36 14.55 1.14
CA SER A 43 -14.28 15.35 2.34
C SER A 43 -13.09 16.31 2.27
N ALA A 44 -13.37 17.62 2.31
CA ALA A 44 -12.36 18.63 2.52
C ALA A 44 -12.03 18.71 4.02
N ARG A 45 -10.79 18.39 4.39
CA ARG A 45 -10.32 18.53 5.77
C ARG A 45 -9.87 19.97 6.00
N GLY A 46 -10.54 20.68 6.91
CA GLY A 46 -10.12 22.01 7.35
C GLY A 46 -8.72 21.99 7.99
N ARG A 47 -8.09 23.17 8.07
CA ARG A 47 -6.78 23.31 8.72
C ARG A 47 -6.89 22.83 10.17
N ARG A 48 -6.03 21.88 10.57
CA ARG A 48 -5.95 21.42 11.96
C ARG A 48 -5.58 22.60 12.85
N GLU A 49 -6.45 22.92 13.81
CA GLU A 49 -6.10 23.83 14.89
C GLU A 49 -5.09 23.16 15.82
N LYS A 50 -4.12 23.94 16.30
CA LYS A 50 -3.16 23.44 17.29
C LYS A 50 -3.92 23.30 18.61
N VAL A 51 -4.05 22.06 19.09
CA VAL A 51 -4.49 21.83 20.48
C VAL A 51 -3.36 22.33 21.36
N SER A 52 -3.62 23.37 22.16
CA SER A 52 -2.75 23.73 23.28
C SER A 52 -2.93 22.64 24.34
N LEU A 53 -1.87 21.86 24.56
CA LEU A 53 -1.76 21.00 25.74
C LEU A 53 -1.55 21.85 27.00
#